data_AF-A0A7J8NMA1-F1
#
_entry.id   AF-A0A7J8NMA1-F1
#
_cell.length_a   1.000
_cell.length_b   1.000
_cell.length_c   1.000
_cell.angle_alpha   90.00
_cell.angle_beta   90.00
_cell.angle_gamma   90.00
#
_symmetry.space_group_name_H-M   'P 1'
#
loop_
_entity.id
_entity.type
_entity.pdbx_description
1 polymer ?
#
loop_
_entity_poly.entity_id
_entity_poly.type
_entity_poly.pdbx_seq_one_letter_code
_entity_poly.pdbx_strand_id
1 'polypeptide(L)'
;MAPCLSFFFLFLFAFSAIPANSLPTFFPGAAYQSLIKQAKISKPKLPFKTHYFPQTLDHFTFQPKSSKLFYQKYLINSDYWRKGAPIFVYTGNEGNIEWFAANTGFMLDIAPKFKALLVFIEHRFYGKSMPFGKDSYQSAKTLGYLNSQQALADFAVLITSLKQNLSSEASPVVVFGGSYGG
;
A
#
# COMPACT_ATOMS: atom_id res chain seq x y z
N MET A 1 -78.75 -13.23 -8.00
CA MET A 1 -78.50 -12.23 -9.05
C MET A 1 -77.00 -11.99 -9.14
N ALA A 2 -76.42 -12.35 -10.30
CA ALA A 2 -75.09 -12.10 -10.88
C ALA A 2 -73.80 -12.12 -10.01
N PRO A 3 -72.78 -12.92 -10.38
CA PRO A 3 -71.41 -12.71 -9.93
C PRO A 3 -70.66 -11.75 -10.88
N CYS A 4 -69.87 -10.85 -10.29
CA CYS A 4 -69.06 -9.85 -10.98
C CYS A 4 -67.74 -10.49 -11.49
N LEU A 5 -67.56 -10.57 -12.80
CA LEU A 5 -66.28 -10.94 -13.44
C LEU A 5 -65.36 -9.72 -13.46
N SER A 6 -64.25 -9.77 -12.71
CA SER A 6 -63.13 -8.84 -12.89
C SER A 6 -62.18 -9.38 -13.97
N PHE A 7 -62.09 -8.68 -15.10
CA PHE A 7 -61.10 -8.90 -16.15
C PHE A 7 -59.71 -8.40 -15.68
N PHE A 8 -58.74 -9.30 -15.57
CA PHE A 8 -57.33 -8.97 -15.44
C PHE A 8 -56.75 -8.72 -16.85
N PHE A 9 -56.40 -7.47 -17.16
CA PHE A 9 -55.62 -7.15 -18.36
C PHE A 9 -54.13 -7.41 -18.08
N LEU A 10 -53.59 -8.49 -18.67
CA LEU A 10 -52.15 -8.74 -18.74
C LEU A 10 -51.54 -7.88 -19.86
N PHE A 11 -50.78 -6.85 -19.51
CA PHE A 11 -49.92 -6.13 -20.45
C PHE A 11 -48.65 -6.96 -20.73
N LEU A 12 -48.60 -7.60 -21.89
CA LEU A 12 -47.39 -8.21 -22.45
C LEU A 12 -46.50 -7.11 -23.05
N PHE A 13 -45.45 -6.71 -22.34
CA PHE A 13 -44.36 -5.93 -22.94
C PHE A 13 -43.45 -6.86 -23.74
N ALA A 14 -43.57 -6.85 -25.06
CA ALA A 14 -42.60 -7.48 -25.95
C ALA A 14 -41.35 -6.59 -26.03
N PHE A 15 -40.25 -7.00 -25.38
CA PHE A 15 -38.94 -6.42 -25.61
C PHE A 15 -38.36 -6.98 -26.92
N SER A 16 -38.32 -6.18 -27.98
CA SER A 16 -37.54 -6.48 -29.17
C SER A 16 -36.05 -6.24 -28.88
N ALA A 17 -35.25 -7.30 -28.87
CA ALA A 17 -33.80 -7.19 -28.79
C ALA A 17 -33.23 -6.62 -30.10
N ILE A 18 -32.63 -5.43 -30.03
CA ILE A 18 -31.84 -4.87 -31.14
C ILE A 18 -30.40 -5.38 -30.98
N PRO A 19 -29.79 -6.02 -32.00
CA PRO A 19 -28.39 -6.40 -31.92
C PRO A 19 -27.52 -5.14 -32.01
N ALA A 20 -26.74 -4.87 -30.95
CA ALA A 20 -25.75 -3.81 -30.95
C ALA A 20 -24.53 -4.26 -31.76
N ASN A 21 -24.35 -3.71 -32.95
CA ASN A 21 -23.09 -3.83 -33.68
C ASN A 21 -22.02 -3.04 -32.94
N SER A 22 -21.08 -3.74 -32.31
CA SER A 22 -19.92 -3.13 -31.65
C SER A 22 -18.99 -2.50 -32.68
N LEU A 23 -18.75 -1.18 -32.56
CA LEU A 23 -17.61 -0.54 -33.24
C LEU A 23 -16.30 -1.20 -32.77
N PRO A 24 -15.31 -1.38 -33.65
CA PRO A 24 -14.00 -1.84 -33.23
C PRO A 24 -13.37 -0.79 -32.32
N THR A 25 -13.23 -1.11 -31.03
CA THR A 25 -12.39 -0.37 -30.10
C THR A 25 -10.95 -0.44 -30.58
N PHE A 26 -10.47 0.64 -31.19
CA PHE A 26 -9.06 0.83 -31.46
C PHE A 26 -8.34 1.06 -30.14
N PHE A 27 -7.70 0.02 -29.60
CA PHE A 27 -6.79 0.12 -28.46
C PHE A 27 -5.40 0.57 -28.96
N PRO A 28 -4.90 1.75 -28.59
CA PRO A 28 -3.56 2.21 -28.99
C PRO A 28 -2.48 1.54 -28.12
N GLY A 29 -2.50 0.21 -27.99
CA GLY A 29 -1.51 -0.53 -27.19
C GLY A 29 -0.12 -0.57 -27.84
N ALA A 30 -0.06 -0.66 -29.17
CA ALA A 30 1.20 -0.80 -29.90
C ALA A 30 1.99 0.53 -30.01
N ALA A 31 1.28 1.66 -30.16
CA ALA A 31 1.92 2.99 -30.22
C ALA A 31 2.49 3.42 -28.85
N TYR A 32 1.83 3.04 -27.75
CA TYR A 32 2.29 3.31 -26.39
C TYR A 32 3.59 2.56 -26.06
N GLN A 33 3.72 1.29 -26.48
CA GLN A 33 4.95 0.51 -26.29
C GLN A 33 6.14 1.06 -27.11
N SER A 34 5.87 1.62 -28.30
CA SER A 34 6.87 2.26 -29.15
C SER A 34 7.47 3.52 -28.50
N LEU A 35 6.65 4.37 -27.90
CA LEU A 35 7.08 5.60 -27.22
C LEU A 35 7.89 5.32 -25.94
N ILE A 36 7.57 4.25 -25.20
CA ILE A 36 8.31 3.85 -24.00
C ILE A 36 9.70 3.29 -24.34
N LYS A 37 9.88 2.70 -25.54
CA LYS A 37 11.17 2.15 -25.97
C LYS A 37 12.22 3.22 -26.29
N GLN A 38 11.80 4.47 -26.49
CA GLN A 38 12.68 5.57 -26.92
C GLN A 38 13.01 6.59 -25.82
N ALA A 39 12.36 6.52 -24.66
CA ALA A 39 12.63 7.42 -23.55
C ALA A 39 13.44 6.70 -22.47
N LYS A 40 14.78 6.77 -22.55
CA LYS A 40 15.65 6.67 -21.35
C LYS A 40 15.38 7.89 -20.47
N ILE A 41 14.16 8.02 -19.94
CA ILE A 41 13.87 8.94 -18.86
C ILE A 41 14.59 8.35 -17.67
N SER A 42 15.63 9.03 -17.19
CA SER A 42 16.16 8.78 -15.86
C SER A 42 14.97 8.79 -14.92
N LYS A 43 14.65 7.65 -14.31
CA LYS A 43 13.57 7.60 -13.32
C LYS A 43 13.84 8.73 -12.33
N PRO A 44 12.91 9.69 -12.14
CA PRO A 44 13.14 10.80 -11.25
C PRO A 44 13.53 10.23 -9.89
N LYS A 45 14.66 10.71 -9.37
CA LYS A 45 15.16 10.26 -8.08
C LYS A 45 14.14 10.66 -7.03
N LEU A 46 13.52 9.67 -6.40
CA LEU A 46 12.56 9.91 -5.33
C LEU A 46 13.24 10.68 -4.20
N PRO A 47 12.60 11.72 -3.63
CA PRO A 47 13.20 12.58 -2.61
C PRO A 47 13.21 11.91 -1.24
N PHE A 48 13.50 10.61 -1.16
CA PHE A 48 13.48 9.87 0.09
C PHE A 48 14.86 9.28 0.41
N LYS A 49 15.19 9.27 1.69
CA LYS A 49 16.35 8.55 2.22
C LYS A 49 15.92 7.17 2.69
N THR A 50 16.68 6.15 2.34
CA THR A 50 16.43 4.76 2.77
C THR A 50 17.06 4.50 4.13
N HIS A 51 16.31 3.87 5.01
CA HIS A 51 16.75 3.43 6.33
C HIS A 51 16.29 1.99 6.58
N TYR A 52 16.89 1.37 7.60
CA TYR A 52 16.55 0.03 8.03
C TYR A 52 16.34 0.03 9.54
N PHE A 53 15.24 -0.57 9.97
CA PHE A 53 14.85 -0.69 11.37
C PHE A 53 15.04 -2.15 11.83
N PRO A 54 15.73 -2.41 12.94
CA PRO A 54 15.81 -3.75 13.52
C PRO A 54 14.43 -4.13 14.08
N GLN A 55 13.77 -5.09 13.44
CA GLN A 55 12.42 -5.52 13.73
C GLN A 55 12.41 -6.92 14.35
N THR A 56 11.53 -7.13 15.33
CA THR A 56 11.33 -8.45 15.94
C THR A 56 10.64 -9.38 14.94
N LEU A 57 11.14 -10.60 14.81
CA LEU A 57 10.61 -11.60 13.89
C LEU A 57 9.15 -11.94 14.20
N ASP A 58 8.85 -12.11 15.49
CA ASP A 58 7.54 -12.53 15.96
C ASP A 58 7.09 -11.74 17.18
N HIS A 59 6.02 -10.97 17.01
CA HIS A 59 5.44 -10.11 18.04
C HIS A 59 4.50 -10.83 19.02
N PHE A 60 4.12 -12.09 18.76
CA PHE A 60 2.96 -12.70 19.45
C PHE A 60 3.25 -14.02 20.17
N THR A 61 4.30 -14.76 19.82
CA THR A 61 4.51 -16.12 20.37
C THR A 61 5.45 -16.19 21.57
N PHE A 62 6.18 -15.12 21.91
CA PHE A 62 7.04 -14.99 23.11
C PHE A 62 7.98 -16.19 23.40
N GLN A 63 8.46 -16.89 22.36
CA GLN A 63 9.44 -17.97 22.45
C GLN A 63 10.87 -17.43 22.27
N PRO A 64 11.92 -18.19 22.62
CA PRO A 64 13.31 -17.75 22.42
C PRO A 64 13.65 -17.36 20.96
N LYS A 65 12.96 -17.95 19.98
CA LYS A 65 13.12 -17.62 18.56
C LYS A 65 12.38 -16.35 18.14
N SER A 66 11.39 -15.91 18.93
CA SER A 66 10.56 -14.74 18.64
C SER A 66 11.40 -13.45 18.66
N SER A 67 12.38 -13.37 19.57
CA SER A 67 13.30 -12.22 19.70
C SER A 67 14.36 -12.11 18.60
N LYS A 68 14.36 -13.00 17.59
CA LYS A 68 15.25 -12.86 16.44
C LYS A 68 14.92 -11.58 15.69
N LEU A 69 15.94 -10.89 15.20
CA LEU A 69 15.77 -9.64 14.47
C LEU A 69 15.93 -9.85 12.97
N PHE A 70 15.17 -9.08 12.21
CA PHE A 70 15.43 -8.81 10.80
C PHE A 70 15.42 -7.30 10.55
N TYR A 71 15.89 -6.86 9.40
CA TYR A 71 15.94 -5.44 9.07
C TYR A 71 14.78 -5.06 8.13
N GLN A 72 13.85 -4.27 8.65
CA GLN A 72 12.73 -3.75 7.89
C GLN A 72 13.12 -2.42 7.24
N LYS A 73 13.00 -2.35 5.92
CA LYS A 73 13.31 -1.14 5.16
C LYS A 73 12.20 -0.11 5.32
N TYR A 74 12.55 1.15 5.46
CA TYR A 74 11.62 2.26 5.34
C TYR A 74 12.28 3.44 4.62
N LEU A 75 11.47 4.32 4.07
CA LEU A 75 11.88 5.53 3.38
C LEU A 75 11.42 6.73 4.19
N ILE A 76 12.24 7.79 4.25
CA ILE A 76 11.90 9.03 4.95
C ILE A 76 12.16 10.26 4.08
N ASN A 77 11.21 11.19 4.06
CA ASN A 77 11.41 12.55 3.56
C ASN A 77 11.07 13.51 4.70
N SER A 78 12.01 14.42 4.99
CA SER A 78 11.90 15.41 6.06
C SER A 78 12.01 16.84 5.54
N ASP A 79 11.94 17.05 4.22
CA ASP A 79 12.26 18.33 3.58
C ASP A 79 11.30 19.45 4.02
N TYR A 80 10.05 19.09 4.33
CA TYR A 80 9.01 20.02 4.80
C TYR A 80 8.72 19.89 6.30
N TRP A 81 9.36 18.96 6.99
CA TRP A 81 8.96 18.57 8.33
C TRP A 81 9.38 19.62 9.37
N ARG A 82 8.47 19.89 10.32
CA ARG A 82 8.81 20.62 11.55
C ARG A 82 8.60 19.72 12.76
N LYS A 83 9.51 19.80 13.73
CA LYS A 83 9.39 19.03 14.99
C LYS A 83 8.01 19.23 15.62
N GLY A 84 7.36 18.14 16.02
CA GLY A 84 5.99 18.14 16.56
C GLY A 84 4.86 18.20 15.53
N ALA A 85 5.16 18.40 14.25
CA ALA A 85 4.15 18.32 13.18
C ALA A 85 3.73 16.86 12.90
N PRO A 86 2.64 16.63 12.15
CA PRO A 86 2.17 15.28 11.83
C PRO A 86 3.20 14.41 11.10
N ILE A 87 3.08 13.10 11.29
CA ILE A 87 3.81 12.09 10.52
C ILE A 87 2.81 11.40 9.61
N PHE A 88 3.01 11.50 8.30
CA PHE A 88 2.25 10.76 7.30
C PHE A 88 2.99 9.47 6.99
N VAL A 89 2.33 8.35 7.29
CA VAL A 89 2.91 7.02 7.17
C VAL A 89 2.16 6.25 6.09
N TYR A 90 2.87 5.80 5.07
CA TYR A 90 2.35 4.81 4.14
C TYR A 90 2.65 3.41 4.66
N THR A 91 1.60 2.62 4.91
CA THR A 91 1.70 1.20 5.25
C THR A 91 1.91 0.41 3.97
N GLY A 92 3.19 0.12 3.66
CA GLY A 92 3.54 -0.65 2.48
C GLY A 92 2.80 -1.96 2.41
N ASN A 93 2.49 -2.37 1.19
CA ASN A 93 1.70 -3.57 0.89
C ASN A 93 2.57 -4.58 0.11
N GLU A 94 2.00 -5.31 -0.85
CA GLU A 94 2.61 -6.50 -1.46
C GLU A 94 3.66 -6.19 -2.54
N GLY A 95 4.63 -5.35 -2.22
CA GLY A 95 5.60 -4.91 -3.21
C GLY A 95 6.80 -4.16 -2.65
N ASN A 96 7.66 -3.79 -3.58
CA ASN A 96 8.81 -2.94 -3.31
C ASN A 96 8.34 -1.53 -2.90
N ILE A 97 8.83 -1.03 -1.77
CA ILE A 97 8.34 0.24 -1.19
C ILE A 97 8.66 1.47 -2.04
N GLU A 98 9.75 1.47 -2.81
CA GLU A 98 10.08 2.56 -3.73
C GLU A 98 9.02 2.71 -4.83
N TRP A 99 8.38 1.60 -5.26
CA TRP A 99 7.29 1.68 -6.21
C TRP A 99 6.08 2.41 -5.62
N PHE A 100 5.69 2.12 -4.38
CA PHE A 100 4.58 2.83 -3.72
C PHE A 100 4.91 4.31 -3.49
N ALA A 101 6.14 4.62 -3.08
CA ALA A 101 6.60 6.00 -2.92
C ALA A 101 6.60 6.78 -4.24
N ALA A 102 6.90 6.13 -5.37
CA ALA A 102 6.83 6.75 -6.70
C ALA A 102 5.41 7.01 -7.19
N ASN A 103 4.43 6.24 -6.75
CA ASN A 103 3.06 6.29 -7.26
C ASN A 103 2.07 6.93 -6.27
N THR A 104 2.51 7.28 -5.05
CA THR A 104 1.69 7.96 -4.03
C THR A 104 2.09 9.43 -3.92
N GLY A 105 2.02 10.14 -5.05
CA GLY A 105 2.39 11.57 -5.14
C GLY A 105 1.59 12.47 -4.21
N PHE A 106 0.34 12.11 -3.92
CA PHE A 106 -0.55 12.89 -3.05
C PHE A 106 0.06 13.19 -1.67
N MET A 107 0.77 12.24 -1.05
CA MET A 107 1.44 12.48 0.24
C MET A 107 2.50 13.58 0.14
N LEU A 108 3.25 13.64 -0.97
CA LEU A 108 4.21 14.72 -1.24
C LEU A 108 3.49 16.05 -1.46
N ASP A 109 2.39 16.05 -2.21
CA ASP A 109 1.63 17.27 -2.53
C ASP A 109 1.09 17.97 -1.27
N ILE A 110 0.63 17.19 -0.28
CA ILE A 110 0.07 17.74 0.96
C ILE A 110 1.11 17.97 2.07
N ALA A 111 2.32 17.39 1.97
CA ALA A 111 3.34 17.50 3.01
C ALA A 111 3.69 18.96 3.39
N PRO A 112 3.88 19.90 2.43
CA PRO A 112 4.19 21.29 2.75
C PRO A 112 3.09 21.98 3.57
N LYS A 113 1.82 21.69 3.25
CA LYS A 113 0.66 22.28 3.94
C LYS A 113 0.61 21.89 5.41
N PHE A 114 0.90 20.62 5.70
CA PHE A 114 0.87 20.09 7.07
C PHE A 114 2.22 20.14 7.76
N LYS A 115 3.29 20.53 7.06
CA LYS A 115 4.68 20.44 7.52
C LYS A 115 5.02 19.03 7.98
N ALA A 116 4.49 18.04 7.26
CA ALA A 116 4.48 16.65 7.69
C ALA A 116 5.82 15.96 7.41
N LEU A 117 6.18 15.02 8.28
CA LEU A 117 7.21 14.02 7.99
C LEU A 117 6.58 12.94 7.12
N LEU A 118 7.24 12.56 6.02
CA LEU A 118 6.76 11.44 5.21
C LEU A 118 7.57 10.19 5.51
N VAL A 119 6.87 9.09 5.74
CA VAL A 119 7.47 7.79 6.01
C VAL A 119 6.75 6.74 5.16
N PHE A 120 7.50 5.95 4.40
CA PHE A 120 6.97 4.76 3.72
C PHE A 120 7.63 3.54 4.32
N ILE A 121 6.85 2.65 4.95
CA ILE A 121 7.39 1.46 5.62
C ILE A 121 7.15 0.25 4.73
N GLU A 122 8.21 -0.50 4.39
CA GLU A 122 8.08 -1.70 3.58
C GLU A 122 7.47 -2.84 4.40
N HIS A 123 6.53 -3.55 3.79
CA HIS A 123 5.90 -4.72 4.42
C HIS A 123 6.91 -5.86 4.58
N ARG A 124 6.85 -6.58 5.70
CA ARG A 124 7.65 -7.81 5.88
C ARG A 124 7.41 -8.79 4.71
N PHE A 125 8.45 -9.51 4.32
CA PHE A 125 8.52 -10.42 3.16
C PHE A 125 8.52 -9.75 1.78
N TYR A 126 8.35 -8.43 1.67
CA TYR A 126 8.39 -7.75 0.38
C TYR A 126 9.66 -6.92 0.21
N GLY A 127 10.06 -6.72 -1.05
CA GLY A 127 11.22 -5.91 -1.41
C GLY A 127 12.53 -6.39 -0.78
N LYS A 128 13.05 -5.63 0.18
CA LYS A 128 14.29 -5.93 0.92
C LYS A 128 14.03 -6.32 2.37
N SER A 129 12.79 -6.27 2.83
CA SER A 129 12.38 -6.54 4.21
C SER A 129 12.12 -8.04 4.40
N MET A 130 13.18 -8.85 4.31
CA MET A 130 13.09 -10.32 4.25
C MET A 130 13.52 -10.98 5.57
N PRO A 131 12.58 -11.50 6.41
CA PRO A 131 12.92 -11.98 7.75
C PRO A 131 13.92 -13.14 7.80
N PHE A 132 13.97 -13.95 6.74
CA PHE A 132 14.93 -15.05 6.58
C PHE A 132 15.78 -14.90 5.31
N GLY A 133 15.94 -13.66 4.81
CA GLY A 133 16.64 -13.41 3.55
C GLY A 133 16.03 -14.23 2.40
N LYS A 134 16.89 -14.94 1.65
CA LYS A 134 16.48 -15.80 0.53
C LYS A 134 15.57 -16.97 0.93
N ASP A 135 15.60 -17.39 2.20
CA ASP A 135 14.86 -18.56 2.70
C ASP A 135 13.46 -18.19 3.23
N SER A 136 13.06 -16.91 3.12
CA SER A 136 11.77 -16.42 3.63
C SER A 136 10.59 -17.16 3.03
N TYR A 137 10.68 -17.59 1.78
CA TYR A 137 9.63 -18.34 1.08
C TYR A 137 9.85 -19.86 1.03
N GLN A 138 10.90 -20.36 1.68
CA GLN A 138 11.35 -21.75 1.49
C GLN A 138 10.40 -22.79 2.09
N SER A 139 9.66 -22.45 3.15
CA SER A 139 8.81 -23.42 3.85
C SER A 139 7.62 -22.75 4.55
N ALA A 140 6.57 -23.53 4.88
CA ALA A 140 5.47 -23.05 5.71
C ALA A 140 5.94 -22.51 7.08
N LYS A 141 7.05 -23.02 7.60
CA LYS A 141 7.64 -22.55 8.86
C LYS A 141 8.23 -21.15 8.76
N THR A 142 8.85 -20.79 7.64
CA THR A 142 9.37 -19.44 7.40
C THR A 142 8.27 -18.51 6.90
N LEU A 143 7.36 -19.00 6.06
CA LEU A 143 6.24 -18.24 5.54
C LEU A 143 5.17 -17.91 6.59
N GLY A 144 5.06 -18.69 7.67
CA GLY A 144 4.07 -18.47 8.73
C GLY A 144 4.15 -17.11 9.42
N TYR A 145 5.29 -16.41 9.31
CA TYR A 145 5.44 -15.03 9.83
C TYR A 145 4.95 -13.95 8.85
N LEU A 146 4.49 -14.32 7.66
CA LEU A 146 3.85 -13.43 6.69
C LEU A 146 2.34 -13.41 6.95
N ASN A 147 1.91 -12.47 7.79
CA ASN A 147 0.50 -12.18 8.02
C ASN A 147 0.32 -10.70 8.40
N SER A 148 -0.91 -10.21 8.29
CA SER A 148 -1.23 -8.80 8.51
C SER A 148 -1.08 -8.39 9.98
N GLN A 149 -1.36 -9.27 10.95
CA GLN A 149 -1.18 -8.96 12.37
C GLN A 149 0.28 -8.64 12.69
N GLN A 150 1.21 -9.43 12.17
CA GLN A 150 2.64 -9.22 12.33
C GLN A 150 3.12 -7.94 11.61
N ALA A 151 2.61 -7.67 10.40
CA ALA A 151 2.93 -6.44 9.69
C ALA A 151 2.40 -5.18 10.38
N LEU A 152 1.18 -5.22 10.93
CA LEU A 152 0.61 -4.12 11.71
C LEU A 152 1.43 -3.86 12.98
N ALA A 153 1.86 -4.92 13.67
CA ALA A 153 2.77 -4.79 14.81
C ALA A 153 4.12 -4.19 14.40
N ASP A 154 4.67 -4.58 13.24
CA ASP A 154 5.89 -3.98 12.70
C ASP A 154 5.77 -2.47 12.54
N PHE A 155 4.69 -2.03 11.88
CA PHE A 155 4.42 -0.62 11.66
C PHE A 155 4.30 0.13 12.99
N ALA A 156 3.54 -0.40 13.95
CA ALA A 156 3.36 0.23 15.26
C ALA A 156 4.67 0.40 16.02
N VAL A 157 5.51 -0.64 16.07
CA VAL A 157 6.82 -0.60 16.75
C VAL A 157 7.75 0.40 16.06
N LEU A 158 7.83 0.38 14.73
CA LEU A 158 8.69 1.30 13.98
C LEU A 158 8.24 2.76 14.17
N ILE A 159 6.95 3.06 14.03
CA ILE A 159 6.39 4.41 14.22
C ILE A 159 6.69 4.90 15.65
N THR A 160 6.51 4.04 16.65
CA THR A 160 6.77 4.39 18.06
C THR A 160 8.25 4.72 18.29
N SER A 161 9.16 3.86 17.81
CA SER A 161 10.60 4.08 17.92
C SER A 161 11.05 5.33 17.14
N LEU A 162 10.51 5.55 15.94
CA LEU A 162 10.79 6.74 15.15
C LEU A 162 10.38 8.02 15.90
N LYS A 163 9.18 8.04 16.49
CA LYS A 163 8.71 9.19 17.27
C LYS A 163 9.62 9.50 18.46
N GLN A 164 10.10 8.48 19.17
CA GLN A 164 11.05 8.63 20.28
C GLN A 164 12.40 9.18 19.79
N ASN A 165 12.97 8.59 18.73
CA ASN A 165 14.25 9.02 18.16
C ASN A 165 14.21 10.47 17.65
N LEU A 166 13.03 10.94 17.24
CA LEU A 166 12.79 12.32 16.78
C LEU A 166 12.37 13.28 17.91
N SER A 167 12.26 12.79 19.16
CA SER A 167 11.69 13.52 20.31
C SER A 167 10.38 14.21 19.94
N SER A 168 9.50 13.45 19.27
CA SER A 168 8.22 13.90 18.70
C SER A 168 7.09 12.93 19.06
N GLU A 169 7.08 12.45 20.30
CA GLU A 169 6.14 11.47 20.85
C GLU A 169 4.69 11.96 20.82
N ALA A 170 4.48 13.28 20.89
CA ALA A 170 3.16 13.91 20.78
C ALA A 170 2.70 14.14 19.32
N SER A 171 3.57 13.96 18.32
CA SER A 171 3.18 14.17 16.91
C SER A 171 2.02 13.24 16.52
N PRO A 172 0.94 13.75 15.91
CA PRO A 172 -0.11 12.91 15.37
C PRO A 172 0.41 12.09 14.20
N VAL A 173 -0.13 10.90 14.02
CA VAL A 173 0.22 9.99 12.92
C VAL A 173 -1.03 9.79 12.07
N VAL A 174 -0.91 10.01 10.76
CA VAL A 174 -1.96 9.71 9.78
C VAL A 174 -1.43 8.61 8.87
N VAL A 175 -2.18 7.51 8.79
CA VAL A 175 -1.81 6.36 7.99
C VAL A 175 -2.49 6.44 6.62
N PHE A 176 -1.72 6.12 5.58
CA PHE A 176 -2.13 6.09 4.19
C PHE A 176 -1.88 4.68 3.64
N GLY A 177 -2.73 4.27 2.73
CA GLY A 177 -2.63 2.97 2.07
C GLY A 177 -3.51 2.94 0.83
N GLY A 178 -3.21 2.02 -0.08
CA GLY A 178 -4.04 1.73 -1.25
C GLY A 178 -4.02 0.25 -1.55
N SER A 179 -5.11 -0.30 -2.09
CA SER A 179 -5.32 -1.74 -2.19
C SER A 179 -5.21 -2.40 -0.80
N TYR A 180 -4.56 -3.55 -0.64
CA TYR A 180 -4.30 -4.18 0.67
C TYR A 180 -3.66 -3.26 1.71
N GLY A 181 -2.90 -2.24 1.28
CA GLY A 181 -2.28 -1.31 2.22
C GLY A 181 -3.27 -0.39 2.95
N GLY A 182 -4.49 -0.21 2.42
CA GLY A 182 -5.53 0.68 2.97
C GLY A 182 -6.66 -0.09 3.62
#